data_AF-A0A7C9EGW1-F1
#
_entry.id   AF-A0A7C9EGW1-F1
#
_cell.length_a   1.000
_cell.length_b   1.000
_cell.length_c   1.000
_cell.angle_alpha   90.00
_cell.angle_beta   90.00
_cell.angle_gamma   90.00
#
_symmetry.space_group_name_H-M   'P 1'
#
loop_
_entity.id
_entity.type
_entity.pdbx_description
1 polymer ?
#
loop_
_entity_poly.entity_id
_entity_poly.type
_entity_poly.pdbx_seq_one_letter_code
_entity_poly.pdbx_strand_id
1 'polypeptide(L)'
;KICLSISNHHPEHWQPSWSVRTALVALIAFMPTPPNGALGSLDYDKEERCRLAVKSSKAPPKFGSPERQKLIDEIHAYMLSKAPPVPESLKQASEEQPTGNEAEAEGSENVGNSSNSEEPVNAEVDRIEEPQVA
;
A
#
# COMPACT_ATOMS: atom_id res chain seq x y z
N LYS A 1 -7.56 -7.91 0.48
CA LYS A 1 -7.71 -6.69 1.32
C LYS A 1 -6.31 -6.13 1.54
N ILE A 2 -6.16 -4.83 1.84
CA ILE A 2 -4.87 -4.20 2.12
C ILE A 2 -4.95 -3.55 3.51
N CYS A 3 -3.91 -3.68 4.33
CA CYS A 3 -3.78 -2.96 5.60
C CYS A 3 -3.12 -1.59 5.38
N LEU A 4 -3.72 -0.56 5.98
CA LEU A 4 -3.23 0.81 6.08
C LEU A 4 -3.74 1.42 7.40
N SER A 5 -3.09 2.46 7.91
CA SER A 5 -3.58 3.24 9.08
C SER A 5 -4.96 3.90 8.84
N ILE A 6 -5.34 4.08 7.57
CA ILE A 6 -6.66 4.60 7.15
C ILE A 6 -7.74 3.51 7.01
N SER A 7 -7.45 2.26 7.39
CA SER A 7 -8.34 1.10 7.19
C SER A 7 -8.78 0.49 8.52
N ASN A 8 -9.86 -0.31 8.49
CA ASN A 8 -10.44 -0.97 9.66
C ASN A 8 -9.57 -2.10 10.29
N HIS A 9 -8.26 -2.09 10.03
CA HIS A 9 -7.27 -2.86 10.79
C HIS A 9 -6.72 -2.02 11.98
N HIS A 10 -6.88 -0.69 11.93
CA HIS A 10 -6.43 0.28 12.93
C HIS A 10 -7.59 1.20 13.35
N PRO A 11 -8.62 0.68 14.03
CA PRO A 11 -9.78 1.47 14.46
C PRO A 11 -9.41 2.66 15.36
N GLU A 12 -8.29 2.57 16.09
CA GLU A 12 -7.73 3.64 16.94
C GLU A 12 -7.09 4.79 16.15
N HIS A 13 -6.65 4.55 14.92
CA HIS A 13 -6.08 5.58 14.04
C HIS A 13 -7.09 6.14 13.03
N TRP A 14 -8.22 5.43 12.80
CA TRP A 14 -9.22 5.82 11.81
C TRP A 14 -10.05 7.04 12.25
N GLN A 15 -10.18 8.05 11.37
CA GLN A 15 -11.00 9.24 11.64
C GLN A 15 -12.21 9.32 10.69
N PRO A 16 -13.43 9.58 11.18
CA PRO A 16 -14.62 9.75 10.34
C PRO A 16 -14.60 11.02 9.47
N SER A 17 -13.66 11.95 9.74
CA SER A 17 -13.38 13.13 8.92
C SER A 17 -12.66 12.80 7.60
N TRP A 18 -12.10 11.58 7.46
CA TRP A 18 -11.30 11.19 6.30
C TRP A 18 -12.17 10.83 5.09
N SER A 19 -12.40 11.84 4.25
CA SER A 19 -13.02 11.68 2.94
C SER A 19 -12.32 10.63 2.05
N VAL A 20 -13.02 10.11 1.04
CA VAL A 20 -12.47 9.23 0.00
C VAL A 20 -11.22 9.84 -0.67
N ARG A 21 -11.16 11.18 -0.83
CA ARG A 21 -9.99 11.88 -1.34
C ARG A 21 -8.78 11.71 -0.42
N THR A 22 -8.96 11.84 0.89
CA THR A 22 -7.91 11.63 1.91
C THR A 22 -7.41 10.18 1.85
N ALA A 23 -8.32 9.21 1.77
CA ALA A 23 -7.99 7.80 1.67
C ALA A 23 -7.15 7.46 0.42
N LEU A 24 -7.54 8.00 -0.75
CA LEU A 24 -6.80 7.80 -2.01
C LEU A 24 -5.41 8.47 -1.99
N VAL A 25 -5.30 9.68 -1.44
CA VAL A 25 -4.00 10.38 -1.30
C VAL A 25 -3.05 9.61 -0.39
N ALA A 26 -3.53 9.09 0.74
CA ALA A 26 -2.72 8.26 1.63
C ALA A 26 -2.28 6.96 0.96
N LEU A 27 -3.19 6.24 0.27
CA LEU A 27 -2.84 5.03 -0.50
C LEU A 27 -1.72 5.31 -1.53
N ILE A 28 -1.80 6.42 -2.26
CA ILE A 28 -0.75 6.82 -3.23
C ILE A 28 0.59 7.09 -2.51
N ALA A 29 0.57 7.70 -1.31
CA ALA A 29 1.77 7.96 -0.52
C ALA A 29 2.42 6.68 0.06
N PHE A 30 1.66 5.60 0.26
CA PHE A 30 2.19 4.30 0.71
C PHE A 30 2.78 3.45 -0.42
N MET A 31 2.31 3.57 -1.67
CA MET A 31 2.83 2.80 -2.82
C MET A 31 4.37 2.80 -3.05
N PRO A 32 5.13 3.89 -2.79
CA PRO A 32 6.60 3.87 -2.89
C PRO A 32 7.31 3.31 -1.65
N THR A 33 6.62 3.13 -0.51
CA THR A 33 7.27 2.70 0.74
C THR A 33 7.57 1.19 0.75
N PRO A 34 8.58 0.73 1.52
CA PRO A 34 8.81 -0.70 1.75
C PRO A 34 7.60 -1.37 2.42
N PRO A 35 7.27 -2.63 2.05
CA PRO A 35 6.02 -3.27 2.46
C PRO A 35 5.97 -3.71 3.93
N ASN A 36 7.13 -3.98 4.56
CA ASN A 36 7.28 -4.21 6.00
C ASN A 36 6.31 -5.25 6.62
N GLY A 37 5.91 -6.27 5.85
CA GLY A 37 4.97 -7.31 6.31
C GLY A 37 3.49 -6.88 6.41
N ALA A 38 3.10 -5.74 5.82
CA ALA A 38 1.73 -5.27 5.85
C ALA A 38 0.77 -6.23 5.11
N LEU A 39 -0.39 -6.55 5.71
CA LEU A 39 -1.34 -7.50 5.11
C LEU A 39 -1.79 -7.04 3.71
N GLY A 40 -1.50 -7.88 2.71
CA GLY A 40 -1.81 -7.61 1.29
C GLY A 40 -0.70 -6.90 0.50
N SER A 41 0.49 -6.71 1.07
CA SER A 41 1.68 -6.26 0.33
C SER A 41 2.32 -7.37 -0.50
N LEU A 42 3.16 -6.99 -1.47
CA LEU A 42 4.00 -7.91 -2.25
C LEU A 42 5.42 -7.34 -2.37
N ASP A 43 6.42 -8.16 -2.09
CA ASP A 43 7.83 -7.86 -2.33
C ASP A 43 8.22 -8.31 -3.75
N TYR A 44 8.57 -7.32 -4.58
CA TYR A 44 9.14 -7.52 -5.91
C TYR A 44 10.40 -6.68 -6.02
N ASP A 45 11.39 -7.20 -6.76
CA ASP A 45 12.56 -6.43 -7.14
C ASP A 45 12.19 -5.22 -8.03
N LYS A 46 13.16 -4.33 -8.24
CA LYS A 46 12.94 -3.06 -8.93
C LYS A 46 12.66 -3.29 -10.42
N GLU A 47 13.25 -4.32 -10.99
CA GLU A 47 13.22 -4.66 -12.41
C GLU A 47 11.83 -5.23 -12.79
N GLU A 48 11.29 -6.15 -11.98
CA GLU A 48 9.91 -6.64 -12.11
C GLU A 48 8.89 -5.54 -11.83
N ARG A 49 9.09 -4.68 -10.82
CA ARG A 49 8.23 -3.51 -10.61
C ARG A 49 8.20 -2.58 -11.84
N CYS A 50 9.34 -2.38 -12.50
CA CYS A 50 9.41 -1.63 -13.76
C CYS A 50 8.70 -2.38 -14.91
N ARG A 51 8.90 -3.69 -15.05
CA ARG A 51 8.23 -4.52 -16.08
C ARG A 51 6.71 -4.51 -15.91
N LEU A 52 6.22 -4.60 -14.67
CA LEU A 52 4.80 -4.51 -14.33
C LEU A 52 4.21 -3.11 -14.58
N ALA A 53 4.97 -2.04 -14.32
CA ALA A 53 4.56 -0.67 -14.67
C ALA A 53 4.43 -0.48 -16.20
N VAL A 54 5.40 -0.99 -16.98
CA VAL A 54 5.33 -0.99 -18.45
C VAL A 54 4.17 -1.84 -18.96
N LYS A 55 3.94 -3.03 -18.38
CA LYS A 55 2.84 -3.93 -18.74
C LYS A 55 1.46 -3.31 -18.47
N SER A 56 1.25 -2.75 -17.29
CA SER A 56 -0.01 -2.11 -16.90
C SER A 56 -0.31 -0.81 -17.67
N SER A 57 0.72 -0.09 -18.14
CA SER A 57 0.54 1.09 -18.98
C SER A 57 -0.10 0.76 -20.34
N LYS A 58 0.09 -0.46 -20.88
CA LYS A 58 -0.36 -0.85 -22.23
C LYS A 58 -1.88 -0.91 -22.40
N ALA A 59 -2.65 -1.18 -21.35
CA ALA A 59 -4.11 -1.24 -21.41
C ALA A 59 -4.76 -1.02 -20.04
N PRO A 60 -5.94 -0.36 -19.97
CA PRO A 60 -6.67 -0.22 -18.72
C PRO A 60 -7.28 -1.54 -18.24
N PRO A 61 -7.58 -1.66 -16.93
CA PRO A 61 -8.33 -2.80 -16.40
C PRO A 61 -9.74 -2.86 -17.03
N LYS A 62 -10.23 -4.07 -17.26
CA LYS A 62 -11.61 -4.30 -17.73
C LYS A 62 -12.51 -4.67 -16.54
N PHE A 63 -13.43 -3.78 -16.16
CA PHE A 63 -14.19 -3.89 -14.91
C PHE A 63 -15.53 -3.12 -14.91
N GLY A 64 -16.61 -3.81 -14.55
CA GLY A 64 -17.95 -3.23 -14.37
C GLY A 64 -18.79 -3.18 -15.65
N SER A 65 -19.71 -2.22 -15.73
CA SER A 65 -20.62 -2.06 -16.88
C SER A 65 -19.93 -1.38 -18.08
N PRO A 66 -20.51 -1.44 -19.29
CA PRO A 66 -19.96 -0.76 -20.48
C PRO A 66 -19.77 0.75 -20.30
N GLU A 67 -20.61 1.40 -19.49
CA GLU A 67 -20.56 2.83 -19.18
C GLU A 67 -19.38 3.12 -18.25
N ARG A 68 -19.17 2.28 -17.23
CA ARG A 68 -17.98 2.34 -16.37
C ARG A 68 -16.71 2.10 -17.20
N GLN A 69 -16.76 1.17 -18.16
CA GLN A 69 -15.61 0.86 -18.99
C GLN A 69 -15.21 2.04 -19.88
N LYS A 70 -16.18 2.74 -20.49
CA LYS A 70 -15.92 3.97 -21.26
C LYS A 70 -15.19 5.02 -20.42
N LEU A 71 -15.63 5.26 -19.19
CA LEU A 71 -14.98 6.19 -18.26
C LEU A 71 -13.56 5.74 -17.87
N ILE A 72 -13.35 4.44 -17.64
CA ILE A 72 -12.01 3.89 -17.37
C ILE A 72 -11.08 4.07 -18.58
N ASP A 73 -11.56 3.80 -19.79
CA ASP A 73 -10.80 3.90 -21.03
C ASP A 73 -10.49 5.38 -21.37
N GLU A 74 -11.41 6.31 -21.10
CA GLU A 74 -11.20 7.76 -21.19
C GLU A 74 -10.13 8.26 -20.20
N ILE A 75 -10.23 7.86 -18.92
CA ILE A 75 -9.25 8.22 -17.89
C ILE A 75 -7.86 7.67 -18.24
N HIS A 76 -7.76 6.47 -18.80
CA HIS A 76 -6.48 5.89 -19.24
C HIS A 76 -5.84 6.70 -20.36
N ALA A 77 -6.61 7.08 -21.39
CA ALA A 77 -6.14 7.97 -22.46
C ALA A 77 -5.69 9.35 -21.91
N TYR A 78 -6.44 9.92 -20.96
CA TYR A 78 -6.05 11.15 -20.28
C TYR A 78 -4.74 10.99 -19.50
N MET A 79 -4.58 9.92 -18.72
CA MET A 79 -3.37 9.66 -17.94
C MET A 79 -2.15 9.47 -18.82
N LEU A 80 -2.27 8.76 -19.96
CA LEU A 80 -1.19 8.66 -20.95
C LEU A 80 -0.79 10.03 -21.52
N SER A 81 -1.75 10.96 -21.72
CA SER A 81 -1.46 12.34 -22.17
C SER A 81 -0.71 13.21 -21.14
N LYS A 82 -0.57 12.73 -19.90
CA LYS A 82 0.11 13.42 -18.79
C LYS A 82 1.31 12.65 -18.22
N ALA A 83 1.59 11.45 -18.73
CA ALA A 83 2.67 10.61 -18.22
C ALA A 83 4.05 11.18 -18.60
N PRO A 84 5.04 11.22 -17.68
CA PRO A 84 6.42 11.54 -18.02
C PRO A 84 7.04 10.44 -18.91
N PRO A 85 8.02 10.76 -19.76
CA PRO A 85 8.65 9.78 -20.65
C PRO A 85 9.39 8.70 -19.84
N VAL A 86 9.14 7.43 -20.18
CA VAL A 86 9.79 6.27 -19.54
C VAL A 86 11.26 6.18 -19.99
N PRO A 87 12.25 6.10 -19.06
CA PRO A 87 13.66 5.92 -19.39
C PRO A 87 13.92 4.72 -20.29
N GLU A 88 14.81 4.89 -21.28
CA GLU A 88 14.91 3.95 -22.40
C GLU A 88 15.48 2.58 -22.01
N SER A 89 16.34 2.54 -20.99
CA SER A 89 16.89 1.31 -20.41
C SER A 89 15.82 0.34 -19.88
N LEU A 90 14.62 0.83 -19.55
CA LEU A 90 13.50 0.01 -19.07
C LEU A 90 12.63 -0.56 -20.20
N LYS A 91 12.83 -0.12 -21.45
CA LYS A 91 12.04 -0.60 -22.61
C LYS A 91 12.47 -2.00 -23.04
N GLN A 92 13.79 -2.24 -23.10
CA GLN A 92 14.40 -3.47 -23.63
C GLN A 92 14.10 -4.70 -22.75
N ALA A 93 14.01 -4.54 -21.43
CA ALA A 93 13.67 -5.61 -20.48
C ALA A 93 12.21 -6.10 -20.54
N SER A 94 11.42 -5.69 -21.55
CA SER A 94 10.01 -6.05 -21.69
C SER A 94 9.70 -7.06 -22.80
N GLU A 95 10.71 -7.50 -23.55
CA GLU A 95 10.56 -8.45 -24.67
C GLU A 95 11.00 -9.89 -24.33
N GLU A 96 11.84 -10.08 -23.31
CA GLU A 96 12.19 -11.42 -22.82
C GLU A 96 11.16 -11.95 -21.80
N GLN A 97 10.87 -13.25 -21.90
CA GLN A 97 9.94 -13.99 -21.02
C GLN A 97 10.74 -14.85 -20.03
N PRO A 98 10.75 -14.53 -18.72
CA PRO A 98 11.08 -15.50 -17.69
C PRO A 98 9.86 -16.42 -17.50
N THR A 99 10.05 -17.73 -17.67
CA THR A 99 9.11 -18.74 -17.16
C THR A 99 9.04 -18.64 -15.65
N GLY A 100 7.84 -18.75 -15.07
CA GLY A 100 7.63 -18.53 -13.65
C GLY A 100 8.22 -19.62 -12.74
N ASN A 101 8.34 -19.27 -11.46
CA ASN A 101 8.32 -20.20 -10.33
C ASN A 101 7.43 -19.54 -9.27
N GLU A 102 6.40 -20.25 -8.80
CA GLU A 102 5.54 -19.79 -7.72
C GLU A 102 6.19 -20.22 -6.40
N ALA A 103 6.71 -19.26 -5.64
CA ALA A 103 7.38 -19.52 -4.38
C ALA A 103 6.33 -19.65 -3.25
N GLU A 104 5.86 -20.88 -3.03
CA GLU A 104 5.03 -21.21 -1.87
C GLU A 104 5.83 -21.02 -0.57
N ALA A 105 5.41 -20.05 0.24
CA ALA A 105 5.95 -19.83 1.58
C ALA A 105 5.06 -20.55 2.60
N GLU A 106 5.32 -21.84 2.85
CA GLU A 106 4.65 -22.58 3.91
C GLU A 106 4.91 -21.95 5.29
N GLY A 107 3.91 -22.03 6.16
CA GLY A 107 4.01 -21.51 7.53
C GLY A 107 4.90 -22.38 8.40
N SER A 108 5.86 -21.77 9.11
CA SER A 108 6.61 -22.43 10.18
C SER A 108 6.03 -22.04 11.53
N GLU A 109 5.33 -22.98 12.16
CA GLU A 109 4.96 -22.87 13.57
C GLU A 109 6.22 -22.97 14.45
N ASN A 110 6.32 -22.16 15.50
CA ASN A 110 7.29 -22.41 16.56
C ASN A 110 6.74 -22.03 17.95
N VAL A 111 6.20 -23.01 18.66
CA VAL A 111 5.75 -22.89 20.05
C VAL A 111 6.95 -23.14 20.98
N GLY A 112 7.64 -22.08 21.37
CA GLY A 112 8.83 -22.11 22.24
C GLY A 112 8.60 -21.41 23.59
N ASN A 113 7.95 -22.09 24.53
CA ASN A 113 7.51 -21.54 25.83
C ASN A 113 8.65 -21.37 26.87
N SER A 114 8.69 -20.23 27.58
CA SER A 114 9.05 -20.15 29.03
C SER A 114 8.70 -18.79 29.66
N SER A 115 8.13 -18.83 30.88
CA SER A 115 7.97 -17.68 31.81
C SER A 115 9.33 -17.26 32.43
N ASN A 116 9.53 -16.14 33.13
CA ASN A 116 8.66 -15.14 33.79
C ASN A 116 9.40 -13.75 33.75
N SER A 117 9.12 -12.62 34.43
CA SER A 117 8.35 -12.23 35.64
C SER A 117 7.85 -10.77 35.58
N GLU A 118 7.30 -10.29 36.70
CA GLU A 118 7.03 -8.89 37.10
C GLU A 118 8.32 -8.00 37.13
N GLU A 119 8.32 -6.67 37.23
CA GLU A 119 7.34 -5.65 37.68
C GLU A 119 7.39 -4.35 36.81
N PRO A 120 6.44 -3.41 36.93
CA PRO A 120 6.46 -2.11 36.23
C PRO A 120 7.23 -1.01 36.99
N VAL A 121 7.79 -0.03 36.26
CA VAL A 121 8.45 1.15 36.85
C VAL A 121 7.63 2.42 36.57
N ASN A 122 7.37 3.22 37.61
CA ASN A 122 6.53 4.42 37.52
C ASN A 122 7.17 5.57 36.73
N ALA A 123 6.34 6.37 36.07
CA ALA A 123 6.64 7.73 35.66
C ALA A 123 5.42 8.63 35.93
N GLU A 124 5.51 9.41 37.01
CA GLU A 124 4.51 10.45 37.36
C GLU A 124 4.42 11.48 36.22
N VAL A 125 3.20 11.88 35.83
CA VAL A 125 2.99 13.03 34.93
C VAL A 125 2.21 14.10 35.68
N ASP A 126 2.84 15.26 35.80
CA ASP A 126 2.38 16.37 36.63
C ASP A 126 1.02 16.94 36.16
N ARG A 127 0.22 17.39 37.13
CA ARG A 127 -1.18 17.76 36.96
C ARG A 127 -1.30 19.26 36.71
N ILE A 128 -1.10 19.68 35.46
CA ILE A 128 -1.26 21.08 35.04
C ILE A 128 -2.67 21.57 35.38
N GLU A 129 -2.74 22.62 36.19
CA GLU A 129 -3.98 23.20 36.72
C GLU A 129 -4.68 24.12 35.70
N GLU A 130 -6.01 24.06 35.64
CA GLU A 130 -6.81 24.81 34.67
C GLU A 130 -7.16 26.22 35.22
N PRO A 131 -6.76 27.32 34.54
CA PRO A 131 -7.00 28.67 35.05
C PRO A 131 -8.48 29.05 34.95
N GLN A 132 -9.14 29.16 36.10
CA GLN A 132 -10.51 29.69 36.20
C GLN A 132 -10.57 31.14 35.71
N VAL A 133 -11.52 31.45 34.84
CA VAL A 133 -11.82 32.81 34.37
C VAL A 133 -12.93 33.42 35.23
N ALA A 134 -12.74 34.66 35.65
CA ALA A 134 -13.70 35.49 36.39
C ALA A 134 -13.74 36.91 35.81
#